data_AF-A0A9D8VIP6-F1
#
_entry.id   AF-A0A9D8VIP6-F1
#
_cell.length_a   1.000
_cell.length_b   1.000
_cell.length_c   1.000
_cell.angle_alpha   90.00
_cell.angle_beta   90.00
_cell.angle_gamma   90.00
#
_symmetry.space_group_name_H-M   'P 1'
#
loop_
_entity.id
_entity.type
_entity.pdbx_description
1 polymer ?
#
loop_
_entity_poly.entity_id
_entity_poly.type
_entity_poly.pdbx_seq_one_letter_code
_entity_poly.pdbx_strand_id
1 'polypeptide(L)'
;MTQQKQMSRWDRFWRGEWTPENIERMERRIERGRLHFIVWVGMVAWGGTMGVITVAWDLWRQRTWRLELGTWPPSVTEVLGDLSVSLAIWPIGGVLFGYLMWETSLASYRKYQKELPTGQDGR
;
A
#
# COMPACT_ATOMS: atom_id res chain seq x y z
N MET A 1 17.17 -5.14 -37.13
CA MET A 1 17.44 -4.60 -35.78
C MET A 1 16.13 -4.52 -35.02
N THR A 2 15.83 -5.51 -34.19
CA THR A 2 14.60 -5.56 -33.40
C THR A 2 14.82 -4.75 -32.13
N GLN A 3 14.14 -3.62 -31.97
CA GLN A 3 14.18 -2.88 -30.71
C GLN A 3 13.62 -3.77 -29.60
N GLN A 4 14.48 -4.21 -28.67
CA GLN A 4 14.02 -4.70 -27.37
C GLN A 4 13.31 -3.52 -26.68
N LYS A 5 11.99 -3.52 -26.76
CA LYS A 5 11.12 -2.56 -26.05
C LYS A 5 11.45 -2.71 -24.56
N GLN A 6 12.17 -1.74 -24.00
CA GLN A 6 12.45 -1.70 -22.56
C GLN A 6 11.12 -1.74 -21.82
N MET A 7 10.79 -2.89 -21.25
CA MET A 7 9.58 -3.02 -20.46
C MET A 7 9.74 -2.24 -19.17
N SER A 8 8.69 -1.52 -18.80
CA SER A 8 8.68 -0.77 -17.56
C SER A 8 8.78 -1.74 -16.37
N ARG A 9 9.39 -1.27 -15.28
CA ARG A 9 9.47 -2.04 -14.02
C ARG A 9 8.08 -2.49 -13.52
N TRP A 10 7.05 -1.69 -13.80
CA TRP A 10 5.66 -1.98 -13.44
C TRP A 10 5.06 -3.10 -14.28
N ASP A 11 5.32 -3.13 -15.58
CA ASP A 11 4.81 -4.21 -16.45
C ASP A 11 5.37 -5.57 -16.03
N ARG A 12 6.64 -5.62 -15.62
CA ARG A 12 7.27 -6.86 -15.12
C ARG A 12 6.67 -7.32 -13.80
N PHE A 13 6.39 -6.37 -12.90
CA PHE A 13 5.70 -6.65 -11.64
C PHE A 13 4.31 -7.25 -11.88
N TRP A 14 3.51 -6.65 -12.76
CA TRP A 14 2.14 -7.11 -13.06
C TRP A 14 2.09 -8.40 -13.88
N ARG A 15 3.10 -8.68 -14.72
CA ARG A 15 3.22 -9.95 -15.44
C ARG A 15 3.65 -11.12 -14.54
N GLY A 16 4.01 -10.85 -13.30
CA GLY A 16 4.52 -11.88 -12.39
C GLY A 16 5.90 -12.37 -12.81
N GLU A 17 6.75 -11.51 -13.39
CA GLU A 17 8.15 -11.85 -13.59
C GLU A 17 8.86 -11.87 -12.23
N TRP A 18 9.04 -13.08 -11.69
CA TRP A 18 9.69 -13.31 -10.40
C TRP A 18 11.20 -13.24 -10.56
N THR A 19 11.76 -12.07 -10.26
CA THR A 19 13.21 -11.92 -10.09
C THR A 19 13.67 -12.57 -8.78
N PRO A 20 14.92 -13.04 -8.67
CA PRO A 20 15.46 -13.60 -7.43
C PRO A 20 15.25 -12.68 -6.21
N GLU A 21 15.42 -11.37 -6.40
CA GLU A 21 15.17 -10.39 -5.35
C GLU A 21 13.70 -10.32 -4.89
N ASN A 22 12.74 -10.45 -5.82
CA ASN A 22 11.32 -10.41 -5.49
C ASN A 22 10.90 -11.68 -4.73
N ILE A 23 11.49 -12.83 -5.08
CA ILE A 23 11.31 -14.11 -4.39
C ILE A 23 11.82 -14.00 -2.95
N GLU A 24 13.07 -13.58 -2.76
CA GLU A 24 13.67 -13.40 -1.43
C GLU A 24 12.89 -12.37 -0.59
N ARG A 25 12.41 -11.29 -1.20
CA ARG A 25 11.54 -10.32 -0.52
C ARG A 25 10.19 -10.93 -0.11
N MET A 26 9.62 -11.81 -0.92
CA MET A 26 8.38 -12.50 -0.59
C MET A 26 8.59 -13.52 0.52
N GLU A 27 9.65 -14.33 0.46
CA GLU A 27 10.00 -15.31 1.49
C GLU A 27 10.17 -14.63 2.85
N ARG A 28 10.92 -13.52 2.90
CA ARG A 28 11.04 -12.69 4.10
C ARG A 28 9.70 -12.13 4.60
N ARG A 29 8.75 -11.82 3.71
CA ARG A 29 7.40 -11.39 4.10
C ARG A 29 6.59 -12.55 4.69
N ILE A 30 6.72 -13.74 4.12
CA ILE A 30 6.07 -14.97 4.62
C ILE A 30 6.62 -15.32 6.00
N GLU A 31 7.93 -15.28 6.20
CA GLU A 31 8.58 -15.53 7.49
C GLU A 31 8.10 -14.58 8.60
N ARG A 32 7.92 -13.29 8.29
CA ARG A 32 7.37 -12.30 9.25
C ARG A 32 5.88 -12.48 9.52
N GLY A 33 5.18 -13.19 8.64
CA GLY A 33 3.76 -13.49 8.75
C GLY A 33 2.82 -12.41 8.24
N ARG A 34 1.58 -12.85 7.98
CA ARG A 34 0.50 -12.04 7.41
C ARG A 34 0.15 -10.83 8.27
N LEU A 35 0.04 -10.99 9.60
CA LEU A 35 -0.35 -9.90 10.50
C LEU A 35 0.66 -8.75 10.45
N HIS A 36 1.95 -9.07 10.48
CA HIS A 36 3.02 -8.08 10.39
C HIS A 36 2.95 -7.29 9.08
N PHE A 37 2.70 -7.98 7.95
CA PHE A 37 2.52 -7.31 6.66
C PHE A 37 1.30 -6.38 6.66
N ILE A 38 0.15 -6.84 7.15
CA ILE A 38 -1.08 -6.02 7.18
C ILE A 38 -0.89 -4.77 8.02
N VAL A 39 -0.27 -4.91 9.20
CA VAL A 39 0.00 -3.78 10.10
C VAL A 39 0.98 -2.79 9.46
N TRP A 40 2.15 -3.26 9.00
CA TRP A 40 3.19 -2.34 8.53
C TRP A 40 2.93 -1.79 7.13
N VAL A 41 2.51 -2.63 6.19
CA VAL A 41 2.30 -2.22 4.79
C VAL A 41 0.90 -1.64 4.61
N GLY A 42 -0.11 -2.31 5.16
CA GLY A 42 -1.49 -1.87 5.04
C GLY A 42 -1.78 -0.66 5.92
N MET A 43 -1.77 -0.85 7.23
CA MET A 43 -2.22 0.17 8.19
C MET A 43 -1.24 1.34 8.29
N VAL A 44 0.05 1.09 8.51
CA VAL A 44 1.04 2.15 8.74
C VAL A 44 1.45 2.80 7.42
N ALA A 45 1.99 2.03 6.47
CA ALA A 45 2.52 2.62 5.24
C ALA A 45 1.42 3.19 4.35
N TRP A 46 0.34 2.45 4.06
CA TRP A 46 -0.74 2.97 3.21
C TRP A 46 -1.74 3.82 4.00
N GLY A 47 -2.30 3.30 5.08
CA GLY A 47 -3.31 4.00 5.88
C GLY A 47 -2.79 5.29 6.50
N GLY A 48 -1.61 5.25 7.13
CA GLY A 48 -0.95 6.43 7.69
C GLY A 48 -0.67 7.50 6.64
N THR A 49 -0.13 7.11 5.48
CA THR A 49 0.13 8.04 4.37
C THR A 49 -1.14 8.69 3.86
N MET A 50 -2.20 7.90 3.61
CA MET A 50 -3.49 8.44 3.16
C MET A 50 -4.13 9.35 4.21
N GLY A 51 -3.98 9.03 5.49
CA GLY A 51 -4.44 9.89 6.58
C GLY A 51 -3.75 11.25 6.57
N VAL A 52 -2.42 11.28 6.47
CA VAL A 52 -1.65 12.53 6.40
C VAL A 52 -2.02 13.34 5.17
N ILE A 53 -2.07 12.71 3.99
CA ILE A 53 -2.40 13.39 2.74
C ILE A 53 -3.80 13.98 2.81
N THR A 54 -4.79 13.22 3.30
CA THR A 54 -6.18 13.66 3.35
C THR A 54 -6.36 14.80 4.34
N VAL A 55 -5.77 14.71 5.54
CA VAL A 55 -5.81 15.79 6.53
C VAL A 55 -5.13 17.05 6.00
N ALA A 56 -3.95 16.92 5.38
CA ALA A 56 -3.24 18.06 4.81
C ALA A 56 -4.04 18.71 3.66
N TRP A 57 -4.66 17.89 2.81
CA TRP A 57 -5.53 18.35 1.74
C TRP A 57 -6.77 19.07 2.27
N ASP A 58 -7.41 18.52 3.30
CA ASP A 58 -8.61 19.10 3.88
C ASP A 58 -8.30 20.42 4.59
N LEU A 59 -7.22 20.49 5.37
CA LEU A 59 -6.74 21.74 5.98
C LEU A 59 -6.42 22.81 4.93
N TRP A 60 -5.79 22.41 3.81
CA TRP A 60 -5.51 23.32 2.70
C TRP A 60 -6.80 23.84 2.04
N ARG A 61 -7.76 22.94 1.78
CA ARG A 61 -9.07 23.27 1.19
C ARG A 61 -9.93 24.13 2.13
N GLN A 62 -9.95 23.83 3.42
CA GLN A 62 -10.66 24.62 4.42
C GLN A 62 -10.04 26.02 4.54
N ARG A 63 -8.72 26.13 4.47
CA ARG A 63 -8.03 27.43 4.48
C ARG A 63 -8.48 28.32 3.33
N THR A 64 -8.53 27.81 2.10
CA THR A 64 -8.92 28.62 0.94
C THR A 64 -10.35 29.13 1.08
N TRP A 65 -11.30 28.27 1.44
CA TRP A 65 -12.71 28.65 1.58
C TRP A 65 -13.00 29.56 2.78
N ARG A 66 -12.35 29.31 3.93
CA ARG A 66 -12.61 30.11 5.15
C ARG A 66 -11.96 31.50 5.10
N LEU A 67 -10.87 31.67 4.36
CA LEU A 67 -10.29 32.99 4.13
C LEU A 67 -11.25 33.89 3.33
N GLU A 68 -11.98 33.34 2.37
CA GLU A 68 -13.00 34.08 1.62
C GLU A 68 -14.19 34.50 2.50
N LEU A 69 -14.55 33.66 3.48
CA LEU A 69 -15.67 33.90 4.39
C LEU A 69 -15.29 34.71 5.64
N GLY A 70 -14.01 34.98 5.88
CA GLY A 70 -13.52 35.68 7.08
C GLY A 70 -13.63 34.87 8.37
N THR A 71 -13.82 33.54 8.30
CA THR A 71 -14.02 32.65 9.45
C THR A 71 -12.76 31.86 9.82
N TRP A 72 -11.57 32.38 9.48
CA TRP A 72 -10.29 31.77 9.83
C TRP A 72 -9.74 32.39 11.12
N PRO A 73 -9.22 31.61 12.08
CA PRO A 73 -8.92 30.17 12.04
C PRO A 73 -10.08 29.25 12.46
N PRO A 74 -10.06 27.95 12.08
CA PRO A 74 -11.02 26.96 12.57
C PRO A 74 -10.90 26.75 14.08
N SER A 75 -12.01 26.34 14.71
CA SER A 75 -12.00 25.98 16.13
C SER A 75 -11.20 24.68 16.36
N VAL A 76 -10.61 24.55 17.55
CA VAL A 76 -9.86 23.33 17.93
C VAL A 76 -10.75 22.08 17.87
N THR A 77 -12.03 22.22 18.22
CA THR A 77 -13.02 21.13 18.19
C THR A 77 -13.31 20.63 16.78
N GLU A 78 -13.37 21.53 15.79
CA GLU A 78 -13.53 21.14 14.38
C GLU A 78 -12.31 20.36 13.88
N VAL A 79 -11.12 20.88 14.15
CA VAL A 79 -9.86 20.22 13.74
C VAL A 79 -9.73 18.84 14.39
N LEU A 80 -10.04 18.73 15.69
CA LEU A 80 -10.01 17.43 16.39
C LEU A 80 -11.09 16.48 15.88
N GLY A 81 -12.26 16.98 15.49
CA GLY A 81 -13.32 16.19 14.86
C GLY A 81 -12.85 15.56 13.55
N ASP A 82 -12.34 16.39 12.64
CA ASP A 82 -11.88 15.94 11.31
C ASP A 82 -10.69 14.96 11.42
N LEU A 83 -9.76 15.23 12.35
CA LEU A 83 -8.66 14.33 12.66
C LEU A 83 -9.15 12.99 13.20
N SER A 84 -10.11 12.99 14.12
CA SER A 84 -10.62 11.76 14.74
C SER A 84 -11.31 10.85 13.72
N VAL A 85 -12.10 11.45 12.81
CA VAL A 85 -12.73 10.72 11.70
C VAL A 85 -11.67 10.13 10.77
N SER A 86 -10.67 10.91 10.40
CA SER A 86 -9.57 10.46 9.54
C SER A 86 -8.77 9.32 10.17
N LEU A 87 -8.43 9.45 11.47
CA LEU A 87 -7.70 8.45 12.23
C LEU A 87 -8.49 7.16 12.46
N ALA A 88 -9.81 7.17 12.32
CA ALA A 88 -10.62 5.95 12.35
C ALA A 88 -10.71 5.29 10.96
N ILE A 89 -11.03 6.07 9.92
CA ILE A 89 -11.31 5.55 8.57
C ILE A 89 -10.04 4.97 7.94
N TRP A 90 -8.91 5.69 8.00
CA TRP A 90 -7.72 5.32 7.24
C TRP A 90 -7.01 4.06 7.76
N PRO A 91 -6.92 3.80 9.08
CA PRO A 91 -6.41 2.52 9.56
C PRO A 91 -7.29 1.33 9.16
N ILE A 92 -8.61 1.47 9.18
CA ILE A 92 -9.54 0.42 8.72
C ILE A 92 -9.30 0.14 7.22
N GLY A 93 -9.26 1.20 6.41
CA GLY A 93 -8.93 1.08 4.98
C GLY A 93 -7.55 0.44 4.76
N GLY A 94 -6.56 0.80 5.57
CA GLY A 94 -5.21 0.24 5.52
C GLY A 94 -5.17 -1.24 5.87
N VAL A 95 -5.93 -1.70 6.86
CA VAL A 95 -6.06 -3.13 7.16
C VAL A 95 -6.66 -3.89 5.98
N LEU A 96 -7.74 -3.38 5.38
CA LEU A 96 -8.37 -3.99 4.21
C LEU A 96 -7.41 -4.02 3.01
N PHE A 97 -6.72 -2.91 2.73
CA PHE A 97 -5.72 -2.82 1.68
C PHE A 97 -4.57 -3.81 1.90
N GLY A 98 -4.02 -3.86 3.12
CA GLY A 98 -2.97 -4.79 3.48
C GLY A 98 -3.39 -6.25 3.31
N TYR A 99 -4.63 -6.58 3.66
CA TYR A 99 -5.21 -7.91 3.44
C TYR A 99 -5.30 -8.26 1.96
N LEU A 100 -5.88 -7.38 1.14
CA LEU A 100 -6.00 -7.60 -0.31
C LEU A 100 -4.63 -7.74 -0.98
N MET A 101 -3.68 -6.89 -0.60
CA MET A 101 -2.31 -6.94 -1.12
C MET A 101 -1.59 -8.22 -0.73
N TRP A 102 -1.79 -8.70 0.50
CA TRP A 102 -1.24 -9.97 0.95
C TRP A 102 -1.76 -11.13 0.10
N GLU A 103 -3.09 -11.27 0.00
CA GLU A 103 -3.71 -12.37 -0.75
C GLU A 103 -3.33 -12.35 -2.24
N THR A 104 -3.30 -11.16 -2.85
CA THR A 104 -2.88 -11.01 -4.25
C THR A 104 -1.41 -11.41 -4.44
N SER A 105 -0.54 -10.96 -3.54
CA SER A 105 0.88 -11.26 -3.62
C SER A 105 1.15 -12.76 -3.39
N LEU A 106 0.44 -13.38 -2.43
CA LEU A 106 0.56 -14.80 -2.12
C LEU A 106 0.02 -15.67 -3.26
N ALA A 107 -1.11 -15.28 -3.87
CA ALA A 107 -1.66 -15.97 -5.03
C ALA A 107 -0.69 -15.95 -6.21
N SER A 108 -0.06 -14.80 -6.49
CA SER A 108 0.96 -14.67 -7.52
C SER A 108 2.19 -15.55 -7.23
N TYR A 109 2.64 -15.61 -5.97
CA TYR A 109 3.79 -16.42 -5.58
C TYR A 109 3.50 -17.93 -5.67
N ARG A 110 2.31 -18.36 -5.25
CA ARG A 110 1.87 -19.76 -5.40
C ARG A 110 1.79 -20.17 -6.87
N LYS A 111 1.38 -19.27 -7.76
CA LYS A 111 1.37 -19.53 -9.21
C LYS A 111 2.79 -19.77 -9.72
N TYR A 112 3.74 -18.92 -9.31
CA TYR A 112 5.16 -19.11 -9.64
C TYR A 112 5.73 -20.43 -9.14
N GLN A 113 5.45 -20.81 -7.89
CA GLN A 113 5.92 -22.08 -7.34
C GLN A 113 5.42 -23.30 -8.13
N LYS A 114 4.21 -23.23 -8.71
CA LYS A 114 3.66 -24.30 -9.56
C LYS A 114 4.31 -24.37 -10.94
N GLU A 115 4.83 -23.26 -11.44
CA GLU A 115 5.49 -23.16 -12.74
C GLU A 115 6.98 -23.53 -12.68
N LEU A 116 7.55 -23.63 -11.47
CA LEU A 116 8.90 -24.17 -11.30
C LEU A 116 8.92 -25.63 -11.77
N PRO A 117 9.83 -26.01 -12.69
CA PRO A 117 9.96 -27.38 -13.11
C PRO A 117 10.27 -28.23 -11.88
N THR A 118 9.41 -29.20 -11.58
CA THR A 118 9.50 -30.19 -10.49
C THR A 118 10.72 -31.11 -10.56
N GLY A 119 11.80 -30.70 -11.25
CA GLY A 119 12.99 -31.49 -11.55
C GLY A 119 14.31 -30.89 -11.03
N GLN A 120 14.27 -29.84 -10.21
CA GLN A 120 15.43 -29.42 -9.40
C GLN A 120 15.33 -29.89 -7.94
N ASP A 121 14.53 -30.93 -7.68
CA ASP A 121 14.66 -31.76 -6.49
C ASP A 121 15.81 -32.77 -6.72
N GLY A 122 16.98 -32.22 -7.06
CA GLY A 122 18.24 -32.94 -7.21
C GLY A 122 19.15 -32.64 -6.03
N ARG A 123 18.71 -33.01 -4.83
CA ARG A 123 19.56 -33.21 -3.65
C ARG A 123 19.42 -34.64 -3.19
#